data_AF-A0A4V1NXH3-F1
#
_entry.id   AF-A0A4V1NXH3-F1
#
_cell.length_a   1.000
_cell.length_b   1.000
_cell.length_c   1.000
_cell.angle_alpha   90.00
_cell.angle_beta   90.00
_cell.angle_gamma   90.00
#
_symmetry.space_group_name_H-M   'P 1'
#
loop_
_entity.id
_entity.type
_entity.pdbx_description
1 polymer ?
#
loop_
_entity_poly.entity_id
_entity_poly.type
_entity_poly.pdbx_seq_one_letter_code
_entity_poly.pdbx_strand_id
1 'polypeptide(L)' 'MRTFREIGLFDEDTTVLALQMFNDRNLTVHTYNEALANEIYSKLTLYAPLLKNWITNMILSSQG' A
#
# COMPACT_ATOMS: atom_id res chain seq x y z
N MET A 1 -9.26 2.63 -1.78
CA MET A 1 -8.69 3.23 -0.55
C MET A 1 -9.75 3.88 0.30
N ARG A 2 -10.49 4.89 -0.19
CA ARG A 2 -11.59 5.53 0.56
C ARG A 2 -12.58 4.55 1.20
N THR A 3 -13.09 3.57 0.45
CA THR A 3 -14.02 2.57 0.99
C THR A 3 -13.42 1.73 2.12
N PHE A 4 -12.13 1.38 2.03
CA PHE A 4 -11.45 0.65 3.11
C PHE A 4 -11.34 1.47 4.40
N ARG A 5 -11.18 2.80 4.28
CA ARG A 5 -11.26 3.72 5.42
C ARG A 5 -12.67 3.83 5.97
N GLU A 6 -13.67 3.95 5.11
CA GLU A 6 -15.09 4.09 5.50
C GLU A 6 -15.61 2.86 6.27
N ILE A 7 -15.13 1.66 5.93
CA ILE A 7 -15.48 0.43 6.66
C ILE A 7 -14.53 0.13 7.84
N GLY A 8 -13.62 1.05 8.17
CA GLY A 8 -12.68 0.93 9.29
C GLY A 8 -11.56 -0.10 9.10
N LEU A 9 -11.38 -0.63 7.88
CA LEU A 9 -10.29 -1.55 7.57
C LEU A 9 -8.93 -0.84 7.57
N PHE A 10 -8.90 0.42 7.12
CA PHE A 10 -7.74 1.31 7.16
C PHE A 10 -8.00 2.51 8.07
N ASP A 11 -7.01 2.90 8.85
CA ASP A 11 -6.97 4.22 9.48
C ASP A 11 -6.44 5.28 8.49
N GLU A 12 -6.29 6.52 8.97
CA GLU A 12 -5.81 7.64 8.14
C GLU A 12 -4.41 7.37 7.59
N ASP A 13 -3.46 6.99 8.44
CA ASP A 13 -2.05 6.78 8.07
C ASP A 13 -1.91 5.62 7.08
N THR A 14 -2.62 4.53 7.33
CA THR A 14 -2.70 3.36 6.43
C THR A 14 -3.31 3.75 5.08
N THR A 15 -4.34 4.61 5.09
CA THR A 15 -4.97 5.09 3.85
C THR A 15 -4.00 5.93 3.02
N VAL A 16 -3.25 6.84 3.65
CA VAL A 16 -2.22 7.65 2.99
C VAL A 16 -1.11 6.77 2.43
N LEU A 17 -0.59 5.83 3.22
CA LEU A 17 0.46 4.92 2.78
C LEU A 17 0.01 4.02 1.63
N ALA A 18 -1.23 3.53 1.66
CA ALA A 18 -1.80 2.71 0.59
C ALA A 18 -1.97 3.51 -0.72
N LEU A 19 -2.33 4.80 -0.64
CA LEU A 19 -2.39 5.69 -1.80
C LEU A 19 -0.99 5.95 -2.38
N GLN A 20 0.01 6.19 -1.54
CA GLN A 20 1.41 6.35 -1.96
C GLN A 20 1.92 5.09 -2.67
N MET A 21 1.67 3.91 -2.10
CA MET A 21 2.02 2.63 -2.73
C MET A 21 1.37 2.45 -4.11
N PHE A 22 0.10 2.82 -4.26
CA PHE A 22 -0.60 2.73 -5.54
C PHE A 22 -0.01 3.67 -6.60
N ASN A 23 0.38 4.88 -6.18
CA ASN A 23 1.07 5.83 -7.06
C ASN A 23 2.46 5.33 -7.47
N ASP A 24 3.27 4.86 -6.51
CA ASP A 24 4.60 4.31 -6.77
C ASP A 24 4.54 3.09 -7.70
N ARG A 25 3.53 2.23 -7.56
CA ARG A 25 3.27 1.13 -8.49
C ARG A 25 3.13 1.63 -9.93
N ASN A 26 2.41 2.73 -10.16
CA ASN A 26 2.25 3.28 -11.51
C ASN A 26 3.55 3.86 -12.07
N LEU A 27 4.46 4.29 -11.19
CA LEU A 27 5.78 4.79 -11.55
C LEU A 27 6.80 3.70 -11.89
N THR A 28 6.56 2.43 -11.50
CA THR A 28 7.45 1.30 -11.85
C THR A 28 7.56 1.04 -13.36
N VAL A 29 6.64 1.54 -14.18
CA VAL A 29 6.75 1.51 -15.65
C VAL A 29 7.84 2.45 -16.17
N HIS A 30 8.25 3.44 -15.37
CA HIS A 30 9.30 4.42 -15.68
C HIS A 30 10.64 4.06 -15.01
N THR A 31 10.94 2.75 -14.92
CA THR A 31 12.13 2.19 -14.25
C THR A 31 13.49 2.56 -14.88
N TYR A 32 13.50 3.32 -15.98
CA TYR A 32 14.72 3.93 -16.53
C TYR A 32 15.30 5.05 -15.65
N ASN A 33 14.53 5.55 -14.68
CA ASN A 33 15.02 6.52 -13.69
C ASN A 33 15.52 5.78 -12.45
N GLU A 34 16.85 5.55 -12.36
CA GLU A 34 17.49 4.84 -11.25
C GLU A 34 17.23 5.49 -9.88
N ALA A 35 17.18 6.82 -9.82
CA ALA A 35 16.89 7.54 -8.58
C ALA A 35 15.47 7.22 -8.08
N LEU A 36 14.50 7.22 -8.99
CA LEU A 36 13.11 6.84 -8.69
C LEU A 36 13.00 5.36 -8.31
N ALA A 37 13.73 4.47 -8.98
CA ALA A 37 13.75 3.05 -8.64
C ALA A 37 14.28 2.81 -7.23
N ASN A 38 15.37 3.48 -6.84
CA ASN A 38 15.94 3.41 -5.48
C ASN A 38 14.99 3.99 -4.43
N GLU A 39 14.30 5.10 -4.74
CA GLU A 39 13.30 5.68 -3.85
C GLU A 39 12.15 4.70 -3.59
N ILE A 40 11.56 4.13 -4.64
CA ILE A 40 10.47 3.15 -4.54
C ILE A 40 10.95 1.89 -3.79
N TYR A 41 12.17 1.41 -4.08
CA TYR A 41 12.75 0.26 -3.39
C TYR A 41 12.84 0.47 -1.88
N SER A 42 13.27 1.66 -1.43
CA SER A 42 13.37 1.97 0.00
C SER A 42 12.02 1.89 0.73
N LYS A 43 10.92 2.27 0.04
CA LYS A 43 9.55 2.26 0.56
C LYS A 43 8.94 0.87 0.62
N LEU A 44 9.52 -0.14 -0.05
CA LEU A 44 9.02 -1.53 0.01
C LEU A 44 9.00 -2.08 1.44
N THR A 45 9.90 -1.61 2.30
CA THR A 45 9.93 -1.96 3.73
C THR A 45 8.67 -1.53 4.47
N LEU A 46 7.98 -0.49 4.01
CA LEU A 46 6.71 0.00 4.54
C LEU A 46 5.52 -0.66 3.84
N TYR A 47 5.64 -0.92 2.54
CA TYR A 47 4.55 -1.50 1.74
C TYR A 47 4.32 -3.00 2.00
N ALA A 48 5.39 -3.78 2.24
CA ALA A 48 5.27 -5.20 2.53
C ALA A 48 4.42 -5.52 3.78
N PRO A 49 4.67 -4.92 4.96
CA PRO A 49 3.82 -5.16 6.13
C PRO A 49 2.39 -4.63 5.94
N LEU A 50 2.21 -3.51 5.23
CA LEU A 50 0.89 -2.99 4.86
C LEU A 50 0.08 -4.04 4.08
N LEU A 51 0.65 -4.61 3.01
CA LEU A 51 -0.01 -5.61 2.18
C LEU A 51 -0.35 -6.88 2.97
N LYS A 52 0.58 -7.33 3.82
CA LYS A 52 0.36 -8.48 4.69
C LYS A 52 -0.84 -8.25 5.62
N ASN A 53 -0.84 -7.14 6.35
CA ASN A 53 -1.91 -6.80 7.27
C ASN A 53 -3.25 -6.64 6.55
N TRP A 54 -3.24 -6.01 5.38
CA TRP A 54 -4.44 -5.85 4.57
C TRP A 54 -5.05 -7.21 4.18
N ILE A 55 -4.25 -8.14 3.64
CA ILE A 55 -4.74 -9.48 3.28
C ILE A 55 -5.26 -10.23 4.52
N THR A 56 -4.52 -10.19 5.62
CA THR A 56 -4.94 -10.82 6.88
C THR A 56 -6.29 -10.28 7.36
N ASN A 57 -6.47 -8.96 7.36
CA ASN A 57 -7.71 -8.35 7.83
C ASN A 57 -8.88 -8.64 6.89
N MET A 58 -8.66 -8.68 5.57
CA MET A 58 -9.68 -9.07 4.59
C MET A 58 -10.18 -10.50 4.85
N ILE A 59 -9.27 -11.45 5.08
CA ILE A 59 -9.62 -12.85 5.38
C ILE A 59 -10.42 -12.94 6.67
N LEU A 60 -9.98 -12.26 7.74
CA LEU A 60 -10.70 -12.23 9.02
C LEU A 60 -12.10 -11.63 8.88
N SER A 61 -12.25 -10.56 8.09
CA SER A 61 -13.55 -9.91 7.86
C SER A 61 -14.53 -10.76 7.04
N SER A 62 -14.05 -11.73 6.26
CA SER A 62 -14.90 -12.63 5.46
C SER A 62 -15.41 -13.87 6.21
N GLN A 63 -14.94 -14.09 7.44
CA GLN A 63 -15.31 -15.24 8.28
C GLN A 63 -16.41 -14.90 9.30
N GLY A 64 -17.03 -13.72 9.18
CA GLY A 64 -18.08 -13.21 10.06
C GLY A 64 -19.41 -13.01 9.34
#